data_AF-U1P3W0-F1
#
_entry.id   AF-U1P3W0-F1
#
_cell.length_a   1.000
_cell.length_b   1.000
_cell.length_c   1.000
_cell.angle_alpha   90.00
_cell.angle_beta   90.00
_cell.angle_gamma   90.00
#
_symmetry.space_group_name_H-M   'P 1'
#
loop_
_entity.id
_entity.type
_entity.pdbx_description
1 polymer ?
#
loop_
_entity_poly.entity_id
_entity_poly.type
_entity_poly.pdbx_seq_one_letter_code
_entity_poly.pdbx_strand_id
1 'polypeptide(L)'
;MIDSVAEVSPVFESRARDILADEGIESPAPESTHDATAFAAAMETIVETAGETTVARTGEKMIAQNEQVTAATDFESGFETLREQHAAVHRNFDVDRVGQYRTERLDDREYRVATYGGHSYPPALTRGVVEGVVEQTDLRQSSGSRTPRRRPTRATRSSSRGE
;
A
#
# COMPACT_ATOMS: atom_id res chain seq x y z
N MET A 1 -2.24 -7.05 11.72
CA MET A 1 -0.94 -6.35 11.72
C MET A 1 0.14 -7.19 12.37
N ILE A 2 0.00 -7.60 13.65
CA ILE A 2 0.98 -8.49 14.29
C ILE A 2 1.11 -9.83 13.58
N ASP A 3 -0.01 -10.45 13.19
CA ASP A 3 0.04 -11.71 12.41
C ASP A 3 0.75 -11.51 11.06
N SER A 4 0.59 -10.34 10.45
CA SER A 4 1.30 -9.94 9.23
C SER A 4 2.81 -9.80 9.46
N VAL A 5 3.24 -9.24 10.60
CA VAL A 5 4.66 -9.14 10.99
C VAL A 5 5.24 -10.53 11.31
N ALA A 6 4.47 -11.36 12.03
CA ALA A 6 4.82 -12.74 12.37
C ALA A 6 5.13 -13.59 11.14
N GLU A 7 4.29 -13.50 10.11
CA GLU A 7 4.47 -14.24 8.87
C GLU A 7 5.66 -13.75 8.04
N VAL A 8 6.01 -12.46 8.11
CA VAL A 8 7.17 -11.90 7.40
C VAL A 8 8.47 -12.23 8.14
N SER A 9 8.46 -12.18 9.47
CA SER A 9 9.58 -12.59 10.31
C SER A 9 9.13 -12.94 11.74
N PRO A 10 9.10 -14.23 12.09
CA PRO A 10 8.77 -14.68 13.45
C PRO A 10 9.73 -14.11 14.51
N VAL A 11 10.98 -13.82 14.12
CA VAL A 11 11.98 -13.21 15.01
C VAL A 11 11.63 -11.76 15.34
N PHE A 12 10.96 -11.04 14.44
CA PHE A 12 10.53 -9.67 14.67
C PHE A 12 9.16 -9.55 15.33
N GLU A 13 8.39 -10.63 15.39
CA GLU A 13 7.05 -10.65 15.99
C GLU A 13 7.06 -10.25 17.47
N SER A 14 7.94 -10.87 18.27
CA SER A 14 8.08 -10.53 19.69
C SER A 14 8.52 -9.08 19.87
N ARG A 15 9.47 -8.63 19.05
CA ARG A 15 10.01 -7.28 19.16
C ARG A 15 9.01 -6.22 18.70
N ALA A 16 8.20 -6.51 17.69
CA ALA A 16 7.13 -5.63 17.25
C ALA A 16 6.01 -5.55 18.29
N ARG A 17 5.70 -6.64 19.01
CA ARG A 17 4.81 -6.60 20.19
C ARG A 17 5.35 -5.68 21.27
N ASP A 18 6.64 -5.82 21.60
CA ASP A 18 7.27 -5.01 22.63
C ASP A 18 7.23 -3.51 22.25
N ILE A 19 7.60 -3.18 21.00
CA ILE A 19 7.55 -1.79 20.49
C ILE A 19 6.12 -1.23 20.52
N LEU A 20 5.11 -2.02 20.13
CA LEU A 20 3.72 -1.59 20.19
C LEU A 20 3.26 -1.36 21.62
N ALA A 21 3.64 -2.24 22.56
CA ALA A 21 3.32 -2.11 23.97
C ALA A 21 4.00 -0.88 24.61
N ASP A 22 5.25 -0.58 24.24
CA ASP A 22 5.98 0.61 24.68
C ASP A 22 5.29 1.92 24.27
N GLU A 23 4.59 1.91 23.13
CA GLU A 23 3.76 3.03 22.65
C GLU A 23 2.30 2.98 23.18
N GLY A 24 1.98 2.06 24.10
CA GLY A 24 0.66 1.94 24.71
C GLY A 24 -0.36 1.13 23.90
N ILE A 25 0.09 0.35 22.91
CA ILE A 25 -0.71 -0.57 22.09
C ILE A 25 -0.51 -2.00 22.62
N GLU A 26 -1.07 -2.27 23.80
CA GLU A 26 -0.85 -3.54 24.54
C GLU A 26 -1.56 -4.75 23.90
N SER A 27 -2.62 -4.52 23.12
CA SER A 27 -3.36 -5.59 22.43
C SER A 27 -3.91 -5.09 21.09
N PRO A 28 -3.15 -5.24 19.99
CA PRO A 28 -3.63 -4.96 18.65
C PRO A 28 -4.50 -6.11 18.17
N ALA A 29 -5.74 -6.11 18.65
CA ALA A 29 -6.78 -6.93 18.07
C ALA A 29 -7.19 -6.33 16.70
N PRO A 30 -7.69 -7.15 15.76
CA PRO A 30 -8.19 -6.65 14.48
C PRO A 30 -9.26 -5.56 14.61
N GLU A 31 -10.00 -5.57 15.72
CA GLU A 31 -11.14 -4.69 15.98
C GLU A 31 -10.83 -3.58 17.01
N SER A 32 -9.60 -3.53 17.53
CA SER A 32 -9.24 -2.50 18.50
C SER A 32 -8.90 -1.19 17.81
N THR A 33 -9.52 -0.11 18.29
CA THR A 33 -9.18 1.24 17.87
C THR A 33 -7.95 1.75 18.63
N HIS A 34 -6.93 2.19 17.91
CA HIS A 34 -5.65 2.64 18.48
C HIS A 34 -5.46 4.17 18.34
N ASP A 35 -4.57 4.72 19.16
CA ASP A 35 -4.09 6.09 18.93
C ASP A 35 -3.21 6.12 17.68
N ALA A 36 -3.55 7.00 16.73
CA ALA A 36 -2.83 7.06 15.45
C ALA A 36 -1.39 7.53 15.59
N THR A 37 -1.11 8.39 16.57
CA THR A 37 0.25 8.93 16.81
C THR A 37 1.13 7.86 17.43
N ALA A 38 0.62 7.14 18.43
CA ALA A 38 1.30 6.00 19.03
C ALA A 38 1.60 4.91 17.97
N PHE A 39 0.63 4.63 17.11
CA PHE A 39 0.80 3.63 16.05
C PHE A 39 1.83 4.07 15.00
N ALA A 40 1.83 5.34 14.59
CA ALA A 40 2.85 5.89 13.69
C ALA A 40 4.26 5.83 14.30
N ALA A 41 4.41 6.21 15.58
CA ALA A 41 5.68 6.16 16.31
C ALA A 41 6.21 4.71 16.43
N ALA A 42 5.33 3.75 16.71
CA ALA A 42 5.68 2.34 16.72
C ALA A 42 6.18 1.87 15.35
N MET A 43 5.51 2.28 14.26
CA MET A 43 5.90 1.89 12.90
C MET A 43 7.26 2.47 12.48
N GLU A 44 7.59 3.70 12.86
CA GLU A 44 8.93 4.28 12.67
C GLU A 44 10.00 3.44 13.40
N THR A 45 9.77 3.11 14.68
CA THR A 45 10.68 2.27 15.47
C THR A 45 10.84 0.85 14.88
N ILE A 46 9.77 0.29 14.31
CA ILE A 46 9.81 -0.99 13.60
C ILE A 46 10.64 -0.88 12.32
N VAL A 47 10.56 0.23 11.56
CA VAL A 47 11.42 0.46 10.39
C VAL A 47 12.90 0.50 10.80
N GLU A 48 13.24 1.24 11.85
CA GLU A 48 14.62 1.31 12.35
C GLU A 48 15.17 -0.06 12.78
N THR A 49 14.29 -0.91 13.32
CA THR A 49 14.65 -2.22 13.86
C THR A 49 14.71 -3.32 12.80
N ALA A 50 13.71 -3.39 11.92
CA ALA A 50 13.48 -4.49 11.00
C ALA A 50 13.85 -4.15 9.54
N GLY A 51 14.09 -2.88 9.25
CA GLY A 51 14.43 -2.35 7.93
C GLY A 51 13.21 -2.12 7.02
N GLU A 52 13.37 -1.19 6.08
CA GLU A 52 12.32 -0.77 5.15
C GLU A 52 11.69 -1.92 4.36
N THR A 53 12.50 -2.88 3.89
CA THR A 53 12.01 -4.04 3.13
C THR A 53 11.02 -4.88 3.93
N THR A 54 11.31 -5.11 5.21
CA THR A 54 10.44 -5.88 6.10
C THR A 54 9.12 -5.14 6.30
N VAL A 55 9.18 -3.83 6.54
CA VAL A 55 8.00 -3.00 6.75
C VAL A 55 7.14 -2.87 5.49
N ALA A 56 7.74 -2.76 4.32
CA ALA A 56 6.99 -2.79 3.06
C ALA A 56 6.24 -4.12 2.88
N ARG A 57 6.89 -5.27 3.14
CA ARG A 57 6.22 -6.57 3.10
C ARG A 57 5.11 -6.71 4.12
N THR A 58 5.29 -6.15 5.32
CA THR A 58 4.22 -6.08 6.33
C THR A 58 3.01 -5.31 5.79
N GLY A 59 3.22 -4.14 5.17
CA GLY A 59 2.15 -3.36 4.55
C GLY A 59 1.42 -4.13 3.45
N GLU A 60 2.15 -4.82 2.58
CA GLU A 60 1.56 -5.66 1.53
C GLU A 60 0.70 -6.79 2.13
N LYS A 61 1.20 -7.45 3.19
CA LYS A 61 0.47 -8.51 3.89
C LYS A 61 -0.74 -8.03 4.65
N MET A 62 -0.70 -6.84 5.25
CA MET A 62 -1.87 -6.23 5.87
C MET A 62 -3.03 -6.12 4.89
N ILE A 63 -2.76 -5.80 3.61
CA ILE A 63 -3.78 -5.77 2.56
C ILE A 63 -4.21 -7.16 2.14
N ALA A 64 -3.28 -8.10 1.95
CA ALA A 64 -3.61 -9.46 1.55
C ALA A 64 -4.50 -10.21 2.56
N GLN A 65 -4.45 -9.83 3.84
CA GLN A 65 -5.29 -10.38 4.91
C GLN A 65 -6.59 -9.59 5.13
N ASN A 66 -6.76 -8.46 4.44
CA ASN A 66 -7.92 -7.61 4.59
C ASN A 66 -9.04 -8.05 3.66
N GLU A 67 -10.02 -8.79 4.19
CA GLU A 67 -11.10 -9.38 3.40
C GLU A 67 -11.92 -8.32 2.63
N GLN A 68 -12.11 -7.14 3.20
CA GLN A 68 -12.89 -6.09 2.54
C GLN A 68 -12.13 -5.49 1.35
N VAL A 69 -10.81 -5.28 1.48
CA VAL A 69 -9.98 -4.78 0.38
C VAL A 69 -9.80 -5.86 -0.69
N THR A 70 -9.61 -7.12 -0.31
CA THR A 70 -9.46 -8.24 -1.25
C THR A 70 -10.75 -8.61 -1.97
N ALA A 71 -11.91 -8.26 -1.43
CA ALA A 71 -13.20 -8.40 -2.12
C ALA A 71 -13.44 -7.33 -3.21
N ALA A 72 -12.64 -6.25 -3.24
CA ALA A 72 -12.77 -5.21 -4.25
C ALA A 72 -12.37 -5.73 -5.64
N THR A 73 -13.17 -5.41 -6.66
CA THR A 73 -12.95 -5.87 -8.04
C THR A 73 -12.03 -4.98 -8.85
N ASP A 74 -11.80 -3.76 -8.39
CA ASP A 74 -11.03 -2.73 -9.10
C ASP A 74 -10.22 -1.88 -8.11
N PHE A 75 -9.19 -1.22 -8.63
CA PHE A 75 -8.27 -0.41 -7.82
C PHE A 75 -8.95 0.72 -7.05
N GLU A 76 -9.91 1.42 -7.65
CA GLU A 76 -10.58 2.56 -7.00
C GLU A 76 -11.38 2.11 -5.79
N SER A 77 -12.18 1.05 -5.95
CA SER A 77 -12.96 0.44 -4.86
C SER A 77 -12.06 -0.12 -3.75
N GLY A 78 -10.94 -0.74 -4.10
CA GLY A 78 -9.96 -1.25 -3.12
C GLY A 78 -9.32 -0.13 -2.32
N PHE A 79 -8.93 0.97 -2.97
CA PHE A 79 -8.36 2.13 -2.30
C PHE A 79 -9.36 2.90 -1.45
N GLU A 80 -10.62 3.01 -1.87
CA GLU A 80 -11.66 3.66 -1.06
C GLU A 80 -11.92 2.87 0.22
N THR A 81 -12.02 1.54 0.10
CA THR A 81 -12.16 0.64 1.27
C THR A 81 -11.00 0.81 2.24
N LEU A 82 -9.76 0.85 1.73
CA LEU A 82 -8.57 1.11 2.55
C LEU A 82 -8.66 2.45 3.28
N ARG A 83 -9.10 3.52 2.60
CA ARG A 83 -9.23 4.85 3.19
C ARG A 83 -10.26 4.88 4.32
N GLU A 84 -11.42 4.27 4.11
CA GLU A 84 -12.50 4.18 5.10
C GLU A 84 -12.04 3.43 6.35
N GLN A 85 -11.39 2.28 6.15
CA GLN A 85 -10.85 1.50 7.26
C GLN A 85 -9.73 2.23 8.00
N HIS A 86 -8.81 2.90 7.28
CA HIS A 86 -7.75 3.69 7.90
C HIS A 86 -8.33 4.76 8.85
N ALA A 87 -9.41 5.42 8.46
CA ALA A 87 -10.09 6.36 9.34
C ALA A 87 -10.78 5.66 10.54
N ALA A 88 -11.38 4.48 10.33
CA ALA A 88 -12.14 3.75 11.33
C ALA A 88 -11.28 3.09 12.43
N VAL A 89 -10.03 2.70 12.13
CA VAL A 89 -9.14 2.03 13.09
C VAL A 89 -8.44 2.98 14.07
N HIS A 90 -8.57 4.29 13.86
CA HIS A 90 -7.93 5.32 14.69
C HIS A 90 -8.94 6.10 15.53
N ARG A 91 -8.73 6.13 16.85
CA ARG A 91 -9.69 6.73 17.80
C ARG A 91 -9.72 8.25 17.67
N ASN A 92 -8.57 8.81 17.34
CA ASN A 92 -8.31 10.22 17.17
C ASN A 92 -7.92 10.55 15.72
N PHE A 93 -8.56 9.88 14.75
CA PHE A 93 -8.30 10.16 13.34
C PHE A 93 -8.52 11.64 13.03
N ASP A 94 -7.47 12.28 12.55
CA ASP A 94 -7.44 13.67 12.12
C ASP A 94 -6.54 13.72 10.89
N VAL A 95 -7.08 14.18 9.76
CA VAL A 95 -6.33 14.22 8.49
C VAL A 95 -5.07 15.08 8.59
N ASP A 96 -5.11 16.17 9.35
CA ASP A 96 -3.97 17.08 9.50
C ASP A 96 -2.86 16.49 10.38
N ARG A 97 -3.13 15.40 11.11
CA ARG A 97 -2.15 14.69 11.95
C ARG A 97 -1.75 13.31 11.45
N VAL A 98 -2.70 12.53 10.97
CA VAL A 98 -2.50 11.14 10.56
C VAL A 98 -2.22 11.05 9.06
N GLY A 99 -2.73 12.04 8.31
CA GLY A 99 -2.73 12.04 6.85
C GLY A 99 -3.73 11.06 6.25
N GLN A 100 -3.91 11.18 4.94
CA GLN A 100 -4.73 10.26 4.18
C GLN A 100 -4.22 10.10 2.76
N TYR A 101 -4.62 9.01 2.10
CA TYR A 101 -4.35 8.76 0.70
C TYR A 101 -5.29 9.55 -0.20
N ARG A 102 -4.83 9.96 -1.38
CA ARG A 102 -5.64 10.46 -2.50
C ARG A 102 -5.18 9.78 -3.77
N THR A 103 -6.14 9.34 -4.58
CA THR A 103 -5.89 8.75 -5.88
C THR A 103 -6.33 9.72 -6.99
N GLU A 104 -5.59 9.69 -8.09
CA GLU A 104 -5.92 10.38 -9.34
C GLU A 104 -5.68 9.39 -10.47
N ARG A 105 -6.73 9.07 -11.23
CA ARG A 105 -6.60 8.24 -12.43
C ARG A 105 -5.91 9.03 -13.54
N LEU A 106 -4.80 8.50 -14.05
CA LEU A 106 -4.06 9.07 -15.18
C LEU A 106 -4.44 8.40 -16.49
N ASP A 107 -4.73 7.10 -16.45
CA ASP A 107 -5.18 6.27 -17.59
C ASP A 107 -5.99 5.06 -17.06
N ASP A 108 -6.39 4.13 -17.92
CA ASP A 108 -7.14 2.92 -17.59
C ASP A 108 -6.44 2.00 -16.59
N ARG A 109 -5.11 2.06 -16.51
CA ARG A 109 -4.28 1.23 -15.63
C ARG A 109 -3.17 1.99 -14.92
N GLU A 110 -3.27 3.30 -14.92
CA GLU A 110 -2.27 4.17 -14.32
C GLU A 110 -2.94 5.12 -13.36
N TYR A 111 -2.50 5.06 -12.11
CA TYR A 111 -2.99 5.91 -11.03
C TYR A 111 -1.81 6.61 -10.37
N ARG A 112 -2.01 7.89 -10.06
CA ARG A 112 -1.17 8.60 -9.12
C ARG A 112 -1.78 8.43 -7.73
N VAL A 113 -0.96 7.98 -6.78
CA VAL A 113 -1.30 7.96 -5.37
C VAL A 113 -0.46 9.02 -4.66
N ALA A 114 -1.13 9.90 -3.92
CA ALA A 114 -0.50 10.91 -3.09
C ALA A 114 -0.96 10.74 -1.65
N THR A 115 -0.10 11.07 -0.70
CA THR A 115 -0.48 11.29 0.69
C THR A 115 -0.68 12.80 0.91
N TYR A 116 -1.63 13.18 1.74
CA TYR A 116 -1.87 14.58 2.10
C TYR A 116 -2.22 14.69 3.58
N GLY A 117 -2.15 15.91 4.12
CA GLY A 117 -2.29 16.17 5.55
C GLY A 117 -1.01 15.85 6.31
N GLY A 118 -1.13 15.47 7.59
CA GLY A 118 -0.01 15.20 8.48
C GLY A 118 0.63 13.83 8.34
N HIS A 119 0.63 13.24 7.14
CA HIS A 119 1.00 11.84 6.89
C HIS A 119 2.25 11.41 7.65
N SER A 120 2.04 10.66 8.75
CA SER A 120 3.07 10.34 9.75
C SER A 120 3.59 8.91 9.61
N TYR A 121 3.17 8.19 8.57
CA TYR A 121 3.59 6.82 8.34
C TYR A 121 4.91 6.73 7.58
N PRO A 122 5.76 5.73 7.89
CA PRO A 122 6.97 5.51 7.14
C PRO A 122 6.68 5.27 5.66
N PRO A 123 7.46 5.87 4.72
CA PRO A 123 7.25 5.68 3.28
C PRO A 123 7.24 4.21 2.85
N ALA A 124 8.05 3.37 3.50
CA ALA A 124 8.11 1.94 3.23
C ALA A 124 6.77 1.23 3.51
N LEU A 125 6.10 1.58 4.62
CA LEU A 125 4.79 1.02 4.95
C LEU A 125 3.75 1.44 3.92
N THR A 126 3.69 2.74 3.62
CA THR A 126 2.79 3.30 2.61
C THR A 126 2.98 2.61 1.27
N ARG A 127 4.23 2.43 0.83
CA ARG A 127 4.55 1.72 -0.41
C ARG A 127 4.01 0.29 -0.39
N GLY A 128 4.27 -0.45 0.68
CA GLY A 128 3.80 -1.83 0.83
C GLY A 128 2.28 -1.95 0.78
N VAL A 129 1.58 -1.04 1.46
CA VAL A 129 0.11 -0.97 1.44
C VAL A 129 -0.41 -0.68 0.02
N VAL A 130 0.16 0.30 -0.68
CA VAL A 130 -0.23 0.62 -2.06
C VAL A 130 0.01 -0.57 -2.99
N GLU A 131 1.19 -1.18 -2.92
CA GLU A 131 1.55 -2.38 -3.69
C GLU A 131 0.57 -3.52 -3.37
N GLY A 132 0.23 -3.74 -2.11
CA GLY A 132 -0.78 -4.70 -1.69
C GLY A 132 -2.13 -4.51 -2.38
N VAL A 133 -2.64 -3.27 -2.45
CA VAL A 133 -3.92 -3.00 -3.15
C VAL A 133 -3.80 -3.29 -4.65
N VAL A 134 -2.70 -2.91 -5.28
CA VAL A 134 -2.45 -3.21 -6.71
C VAL A 134 -2.45 -4.72 -6.95
N GLU A 135 -1.86 -5.50 -6.04
CA GLU A 135 -1.73 -6.95 -6.20
C GLU A 135 -3.06 -7.71 -6.06
N GLN A 136 -4.04 -7.14 -5.34
CA GLN A 136 -5.36 -7.74 -5.15
C GLN A 136 -6.40 -7.28 -6.18
N THR A 137 -6.09 -6.25 -6.96
CA THR A 137 -7.02 -5.63 -7.90
C THR A 137 -6.67 -5.97 -9.36
N ASP A 138 -7.54 -5.56 -10.28
CA ASP A 138 -7.44 -5.79 -11.72
C ASP A 138 -6.17 -5.20 -12.38
N LEU A 139 -5.49 -4.27 -11.71
CA LEU A 139 -4.21 -3.71 -12.15
C LEU A 139 -3.11 -4.78 -12.30
N ARG A 140 -3.03 -5.77 -11.40
CA ARG A 140 -2.08 -6.88 -11.55
C ARG A 140 -2.57 -7.91 -12.58
N GLN A 141 -3.83 -8.30 -12.49
CA GLN A 141 -4.38 -9.43 -13.28
C GLN A 141 -4.27 -9.20 -14.80
N SER A 142 -4.16 -7.95 -15.22
CA SER A 142 -4.07 -7.56 -16.62
C SER A 142 -2.65 -7.33 -17.16
N SER A 143 -1.62 -7.41 -16.29
CA SER A 143 -0.20 -7.27 -16.66
C SER A 143 0.43 -8.57 -17.21
N GLY A 144 -0.32 -9.69 -17.19
CA GLY A 144 0.10 -10.99 -17.73
C GLY A 144 0.09 -11.12 -19.27
N SER A 145 -0.34 -10.10 -20.00
CA SER A 145 -0.43 -10.13 -21.47
C SER A 145 0.30 -8.95 -22.14
N ARG A 146 1.59 -8.82 -21.88
CA ARG A 146 2.48 -8.03 -22.75
C ARG A 146 2.71 -8.78 -24.07
N THR A 147 1.79 -8.67 -25.02
CA THR A 147 2.12 -8.93 -26.43
C THR A 147 3.17 -7.90 -26.86
N PRO A 148 4.33 -8.28 -27.38
CA PRO A 148 5.33 -7.32 -27.84
C PRO A 148 4.73 -6.48 -28.96
N ARG A 149 4.59 -5.17 -28.73
CA ARG A 149 4.27 -4.18 -29.76
C ARG A 149 5.28 -4.34 -30.90
N ARG A 150 4.85 -4.95 -32.01
CA ARG A 150 5.62 -4.94 -33.26
C ARG A 150 5.81 -3.48 -33.66
N ARG A 151 7.06 -3.03 -33.69
CA ARG A 151 7.46 -1.76 -34.31
C ARG A 151 6.91 -1.72 -35.74
N PRO A 152 6.23 -0.65 -36.17
CA PRO A 152 5.90 -0.49 -37.58
C PRO A 152 7.21 -0.32 -38.36
N THR A 153 7.44 -1.23 -39.30
CA THR A 153 8.50 -1.12 -40.30
C THR A 153 8.23 0.11 -41.17
N ARG A 154 9.14 1.08 -41.08
CA ARG A 154 9.16 2.26 -41.95
C ARG A 154 9.45 1.81 -43.39
N ALA A 155 8.40 1.65 -44.19
CA ALA A 155 8.54 1.46 -45.62
C ALA A 155 9.02 2.78 -46.26
N THR A 156 10.17 2.69 -46.92
CA THR A 156 10.83 3.73 -47.68
C THR A 156 9.96 4.22 -48.84
N ARG A 157 9.76 5.54 -48.92
CA ARG A 157 9.31 6.22 -50.15
C ARG A 157 10.37 6.01 -51.23
N SER A 158 10.05 5.25 -52.26
CA SER A 158 10.74 5.32 -53.55
C SER A 158 10.02 6.34 -54.44
N SER A 159 10.63 7.51 -54.59
CA SER A 159 10.34 8.42 -55.68
C SER A 159 10.81 7.78 -57.00
N SER A 160 9.94 7.70 -58.00
CA SER A 160 10.36 7.63 -59.40
C SER A 160 9.55 8.65 -60.20
N ARG A 161 10.29 9.58 -60.78
CA ARG A 161 9.87 10.79 -61.49
C ARG A 161 10.45 10.66 -62.90
N GLY A 162 9.62 10.81 -63.93
CA GLY A 162 10.02 10.93 -65.35
C GLY A 162 10.57 9.64 -65.97
N GLU A 163 10.33 9.32 -67.23
CA GLU A 163 9.96 10.12 -68.42
C GLU A 163 8.87 9.41 -69.24
#